data_AF-A0A9D9C8T8-F1
#
_entry.id   AF-A0A9D9C8T8-F1
#
_cell.length_a   1.000
_cell.length_b   1.000
_cell.length_c   1.000
_cell.angle_alpha   90.00
_cell.angle_beta   90.00
_cell.angle_gamma   90.00
#
_symmetry.space_group_name_H-M   'P 1'
#
loop_
_entity.id
_entity.type
_entity.pdbx_description
1 polymer ?
#
loop_
_entity_poly.entity_id
_entity_poly.type
_entity_poly.pdbx_seq_one_letter_code
_entity_poly.pdbx_strand_id
1 'polypeptide(L)'
;MKHFFNVEVASDVGVNAAIVFERMVFWISHNKKNGKNFKDDTFWTYSTQADIAKEFEYFTVKQCRTAIDKLIEHDYIKTGNYNRHKYDRTRWFALTEKGERTIQKSKKVVPLRANGNSTGGETIPVLNKQIKIKNIDKERIEHIRKICGIS
;
A
#
# COMPACT_ATOMS: atom_id res chain seq x y z
N MET A 1 3.27 -17.01 -11.79
CA MET A 1 3.09 -15.70 -11.09
C MET A 1 4.09 -15.62 -9.94
N LYS A 2 4.55 -14.42 -9.55
CA LYS A 2 5.42 -14.25 -8.37
C LYS A 2 4.70 -13.35 -7.36
N HIS A 3 4.71 -13.76 -6.09
CA HIS A 3 4.15 -12.98 -4.99
C HIS A 3 5.26 -12.53 -4.06
N PHE A 4 5.14 -11.32 -3.54
CA PHE A 4 6.01 -10.75 -2.52
C PHE A 4 5.15 -10.31 -1.33
N PHE A 5 5.76 -10.16 -0.17
CA PHE A 5 5.09 -9.70 1.04
C PHE A 5 6.02 -8.84 1.89
N ASN A 6 5.45 -7.95 2.68
CA ASN A 6 6.18 -7.16 3.66
C ASN A 6 6.51 -7.98 4.92
N VAL A 7 7.79 -7.98 5.32
CA VAL A 7 8.29 -8.74 6.48
C VAL A 7 7.75 -8.20 7.82
N GLU A 8 7.59 -6.89 7.98
CA GLU A 8 6.99 -6.26 9.18
C GLU A 8 5.53 -6.74 9.34
N VAL A 9 4.76 -6.74 8.24
CA VAL A 9 3.38 -7.25 8.25
C VAL A 9 3.35 -8.75 8.51
N ALA A 10 4.22 -9.54 7.86
CA ALA A 10 4.26 -10.98 8.06
C ALA A 10 4.64 -11.37 9.48
N SER A 11 5.47 -10.57 10.15
CA SER A 11 5.86 -10.78 11.54
C SER A 11 4.71 -10.50 12.51
N ASP A 12 3.82 -9.54 12.20
CA ASP A 12 2.67 -9.18 13.04
C ASP A 12 1.48 -10.15 12.84
N VAL A 13 1.12 -10.45 11.59
CA VAL A 13 -0.12 -11.18 11.26
C VAL A 13 0.08 -12.53 10.56
N GLY A 14 1.32 -12.89 10.22
CA GLY A 14 1.68 -14.10 9.49
C GLY A 14 1.71 -13.91 7.96
N VAL A 15 2.44 -14.81 7.28
CA VAL A 15 2.73 -14.72 5.83
C VAL A 15 1.47 -14.63 4.98
N ASN A 16 0.44 -15.44 5.27
CA ASN A 16 -0.77 -15.45 4.45
C ASN A 16 -1.51 -14.11 4.47
N ALA A 17 -1.60 -13.48 5.65
CA ALA A 17 -2.19 -12.16 5.82
C ALA A 17 -1.34 -11.09 5.12
N ALA A 18 -0.01 -11.18 5.21
CA ALA A 18 0.89 -10.25 4.52
C ALA A 18 0.78 -10.31 2.99
N ILE A 19 0.62 -11.50 2.40
CA ILE A 19 0.39 -11.66 0.95
C ILE A 19 -0.94 -11.01 0.53
N VAL A 20 -2.01 -11.26 1.27
CA VAL A 20 -3.33 -10.65 1.01
C VAL A 20 -3.27 -9.13 1.15
N PHE A 21 -2.51 -8.63 2.14
CA PHE A 21 -2.29 -7.20 2.35
C PHE A 21 -1.62 -6.55 1.14
N GLU A 22 -0.52 -7.11 0.61
CA GLU A 22 0.15 -6.57 -0.58
C GLU A 22 -0.79 -6.50 -1.79
N ARG A 23 -1.64 -7.53 -1.98
CA ARG A 23 -2.66 -7.51 -3.04
C ARG A 23 -3.65 -6.37 -2.84
N MET A 24 -4.13 -6.13 -1.61
CA MET A 24 -5.02 -5.00 -1.34
C MET A 24 -4.34 -3.66 -1.60
N VAL A 25 -3.09 -3.49 -1.16
CA VAL A 25 -2.28 -2.29 -1.41
C VAL A 25 -2.14 -2.02 -2.91
N PHE A 26 -1.87 -3.06 -3.70
CA PHE A 26 -1.79 -2.94 -5.16
C PHE A 26 -3.08 -2.37 -5.76
N TRP A 27 -4.22 -2.97 -5.45
CA TRP A 27 -5.50 -2.55 -6.03
C TRP A 27 -5.98 -1.19 -5.53
N ILE A 28 -5.73 -0.86 -4.26
CA ILE A 28 -6.01 0.47 -3.72
C ILE A 28 -5.13 1.51 -4.41
N SER A 29 -3.83 1.23 -4.60
CA SER A 29 -2.94 2.12 -5.33
C SER A 29 -3.34 2.26 -6.80
N HIS A 30 -3.80 1.20 -7.45
CA HIS A 30 -4.30 1.24 -8.81
C HIS A 30 -5.54 2.14 -8.93
N ASN A 31 -6.50 1.98 -8.02
CA ASN A 31 -7.70 2.81 -7.96
C ASN A 31 -7.37 4.28 -7.67
N LYS A 32 -6.44 4.54 -6.75
CA LYS A 32 -5.93 5.89 -6.47
C LYS A 32 -5.32 6.57 -7.69
N LYS A 33 -4.48 5.86 -8.44
CA LYS A 33 -3.87 6.38 -9.69
C LYS A 33 -4.92 6.68 -10.77
N ASN A 34 -5.99 5.90 -10.82
CA ASN A 34 -7.03 6.01 -11.84
C ASN A 34 -8.23 6.85 -11.38
N GLY A 35 -8.20 7.46 -10.19
CA GLY A 35 -9.32 8.24 -9.65
C GLY A 35 -10.60 7.42 -9.43
N LYS A 36 -10.49 6.10 -9.24
CA LYS A 36 -11.64 5.20 -9.07
C LYS A 36 -11.89 4.88 -7.60
N ASN A 37 -13.14 4.57 -7.25
CA ASN A 37 -13.53 4.07 -5.93
C ASN A 37 -13.09 4.95 -4.76
N PHE A 38 -13.09 6.28 -4.96
CA PHE A 38 -12.89 7.26 -3.89
C PHE A 38 -14.20 7.48 -3.15
N LYS A 39 -14.23 7.17 -1.84
CA LYS A 39 -15.41 7.26 -0.96
C LYS A 39 -14.94 7.52 0.47
N ASP A 40 -15.66 8.34 1.21
CA ASP A 40 -15.36 8.69 2.62
C ASP A 40 -13.87 9.05 2.82
N ASP A 41 -13.40 9.99 1.98
CA ASP A 41 -12.05 10.55 1.97
C ASP A 41 -10.91 9.52 1.82
N THR A 42 -11.21 8.34 1.27
CA THR A 42 -10.20 7.32 0.99
C THR A 42 -10.49 6.51 -0.26
N PHE A 43 -9.51 5.72 -0.69
CA PHE A 43 -9.59 4.85 -1.86
C PHE A 43 -9.84 3.41 -1.44
N TRP A 44 -10.80 2.77 -2.11
CA TRP A 44 -11.24 1.43 -1.77
C TRP A 44 -10.96 0.44 -2.90
N THR A 45 -10.76 -0.83 -2.52
CA THR A 45 -10.93 -1.99 -3.41
C THR A 45 -12.09 -2.84 -2.88
N TYR A 46 -12.71 -3.63 -3.74
CA TYR A 46 -13.79 -4.53 -3.36
C TYR A 46 -13.51 -5.91 -3.92
N SER A 47 -13.83 -6.95 -3.15
CA SER A 47 -13.68 -8.33 -3.58
C SER A 47 -14.47 -9.26 -2.66
N THR A 48 -14.83 -10.45 -3.16
CA THR A 48 -15.32 -11.54 -2.31
C THR A 48 -14.13 -12.37 -1.81
N GLN A 49 -14.28 -13.11 -0.71
CA GLN A 49 -13.22 -14.01 -0.25
C GLN A 49 -12.93 -15.12 -1.28
N ALA A 50 -13.94 -15.52 -2.05
CA ALA A 50 -13.79 -16.51 -3.11
C ALA A 50 -12.94 -15.98 -4.27
N ASP A 51 -13.10 -14.71 -4.65
CA ASP A 51 -12.30 -14.14 -5.72
C ASP A 51 -10.85 -13.91 -5.30
N ILE A 52 -10.62 -13.51 -4.04
CA ILE A 52 -9.27 -13.46 -3.47
C ILE A 52 -8.63 -14.86 -3.50
N ALA A 53 -9.37 -15.91 -3.15
CA ALA A 53 -8.86 -17.29 -3.21
C ALA A 53 -8.56 -17.74 -4.65
N LYS A 54 -9.35 -17.35 -5.65
CA LYS A 54 -9.06 -17.65 -7.05
C LYS A 54 -7.78 -16.99 -7.57
N GLU A 55 -7.44 -15.79 -7.07
CA GLU A 55 -6.18 -15.11 -7.40
C GLU A 55 -4.95 -15.81 -6.79
N PHE A 56 -5.15 -16.57 -5.72
CA PHE A 56 -4.12 -17.31 -5.02
C PHE A 56 -4.45 -18.81 -5.05
N GLU A 57 -4.08 -19.51 -6.13
CA GLU A 57 -4.39 -20.95 -6.34
C GLU A 57 -3.94 -21.89 -5.19
N TYR A 58 -3.10 -21.40 -4.27
CA TYR A 58 -2.62 -22.11 -3.08
C TYR A 58 -3.34 -21.71 -1.78
N PHE A 59 -4.32 -20.80 -1.82
CA PHE A 59 -5.16 -20.44 -0.68
C PHE A 59 -6.56 -21.02 -0.81
N THR A 60 -7.02 -21.61 0.28
CA THR A 60 -8.43 -21.89 0.49
C THR A 60 -9.19 -20.60 0.82
N VAL A 61 -10.50 -20.57 0.54
CA VAL A 61 -11.39 -19.46 0.95
C VAL A 61 -11.33 -19.21 2.46
N LYS A 62 -11.17 -20.27 3.26
CA LYS A 62 -11.00 -20.18 4.72
C LYS A 62 -9.72 -19.44 5.10
N GLN A 63 -8.59 -19.74 4.45
CA GLN A 63 -7.32 -19.04 4.68
C GLN A 63 -7.43 -17.56 4.29
N CYS A 64 -8.08 -17.24 3.16
CA CYS A 64 -8.34 -15.84 2.78
C CYS A 64 -9.18 -15.11 3.83
N ARG A 65 -10.26 -15.73 4.32
CA ARG A 65 -11.08 -15.16 5.39
C ARG A 65 -10.25 -14.89 6.65
N THR A 66 -9.51 -15.90 7.14
CA THR A 66 -8.66 -15.73 8.33
C THR A 66 -7.59 -14.66 8.13
N ALA A 67 -6.98 -14.59 6.95
CA ALA A 67 -6.01 -13.56 6.60
C ALA A 67 -6.62 -12.15 6.66
N ILE A 68 -7.80 -11.96 6.08
CA ILE A 68 -8.53 -10.68 6.11
C ILE A 68 -8.90 -10.31 7.55
N ASP A 69 -9.43 -11.25 8.32
CA ASP A 69 -9.86 -10.99 9.69
C ASP A 69 -8.67 -10.55 10.57
N LYS A 70 -7.49 -11.18 10.42
CA LYS A 70 -6.26 -10.75 11.10
C LYS A 70 -5.81 -9.33 10.71
N LEU A 71 -5.91 -8.97 9.42
CA LEU A 71 -5.54 -7.63 8.96
C LEU A 71 -6.47 -6.55 9.53
N ILE A 72 -7.75 -6.88 9.74
CA ILE A 72 -8.71 -5.97 10.36
C ILE A 72 -8.42 -5.85 11.86
N GLU A 73 -8.24 -6.97 12.54
CA GLU A 73 -7.95 -7.03 13.98
C GLU A 73 -6.67 -6.26 14.35
N HIS A 74 -5.62 -6.38 13.54
CA HIS A 74 -4.35 -5.66 13.73
C HIS A 74 -4.34 -4.26 13.10
N ASP A 75 -5.50 -3.71 12.71
CA ASP A 75 -5.67 -2.37 12.17
C ASP A 75 -4.79 -2.08 10.92
N TYR A 76 -4.55 -3.05 10.05
CA TYR A 76 -3.88 -2.79 8.75
C TYR A 76 -4.86 -2.32 7.67
N ILE A 77 -6.09 -2.81 7.74
CA ILE A 77 -7.17 -2.49 6.81
C ILE A 77 -8.47 -2.25 7.57
N LYS A 78 -9.35 -1.46 6.97
CA LYS A 78 -10.73 -1.28 7.42
C LYS A 78 -11.69 -1.77 6.36
N THR A 79 -12.91 -2.10 6.77
CA THR A 79 -13.97 -2.53 5.86
C THR A 79 -15.12 -1.55 5.77
N GLY A 80 -15.76 -1.53 4.62
CA GLY A 80 -16.98 -0.78 4.35
C GLY A 80 -17.95 -1.57 3.49
N ASN A 81 -19.09 -0.98 3.20
CA ASN A 81 -20.06 -1.52 2.27
C ASN A 81 -20.62 -0.38 1.40
N TYR A 82 -20.27 -0.42 0.11
CA TYR A 82 -20.76 0.53 -0.88
C TYR A 82 -21.45 -0.18 -2.04
N ASN A 83 -21.98 -1.39 -1.78
CA ASN A 83 -22.72 -2.15 -2.77
C ASN A 83 -24.07 -1.49 -3.03
N ARG A 84 -24.53 -1.52 -4.29
CA ARG A 84 -25.83 -0.99 -4.66
C ARG A 84 -26.99 -1.83 -4.11
N HIS A 85 -26.80 -3.14 -4.00
CA HIS A 85 -27.83 -4.09 -3.63
C HIS A 85 -27.51 -4.79 -2.31
N LYS A 86 -28.52 -4.98 -1.46
CA LYS A 86 -28.35 -5.60 -0.13
C LYS A 86 -27.93 -7.08 -0.18
N TYR A 87 -28.25 -7.79 -1.26
CA TYR A 87 -27.88 -9.20 -1.43
C TYR A 87 -26.44 -9.39 -1.94
N ASP A 88 -25.80 -8.32 -2.43
CA ASP A 88 -24.40 -8.35 -2.83
C ASP A 88 -23.53 -8.40 -1.57
N ARG A 89 -22.82 -9.51 -1.42
CA ARG A 89 -21.96 -9.79 -0.27
C ARG A 89 -20.50 -9.38 -0.48
N THR A 90 -20.20 -8.67 -1.56
CA THR A 90 -18.87 -8.12 -1.83
C THR A 90 -18.46 -7.17 -0.70
N ARG A 91 -17.27 -7.36 -0.14
CA ARG A 91 -16.76 -6.47 0.91
C ARG A 91 -15.85 -5.42 0.29
N TRP A 92 -15.88 -4.22 0.84
CA TRP A 92 -14.97 -3.15 0.48
C TRP A 92 -13.86 -3.04 1.53
N PHE A 93 -12.64 -2.80 1.06
CA PHE A 93 -11.43 -2.72 1.87
C PHE A 93 -10.67 -1.43 1.55
N ALA A 94 -10.21 -0.74 2.59
CA ALA A 94 -9.32 0.42 2.51
C ALA A 94 -8.18 0.28 3.51
N LEU A 95 -7.07 0.98 3.27
CA LEU A 95 -5.99 1.08 4.23
C LEU A 95 -6.42 1.94 5.42
N THR A 96 -5.98 1.53 6.61
CA THR A 96 -6.00 2.37 7.81
C THR A 96 -4.73 3.23 7.84
N GLU A 97 -4.63 4.09 8.84
CA GLU A 97 -3.42 4.88 9.05
C GLU A 97 -2.19 3.99 9.31
N LYS A 98 -2.32 2.91 10.09
CA LYS A 98 -1.23 1.93 10.30
C LYS A 98 -0.85 1.26 8.99
N GLY A 99 -1.82 0.79 8.20
CA GLY A 99 -1.58 0.21 6.88
C GLY A 99 -0.82 1.17 5.94
N GLU A 100 -1.24 2.43 5.88
CA GLU A 100 -0.57 3.46 5.08
C GLU A 100 0.86 3.75 5.56
N ARG A 101 1.11 3.82 6.86
CA ARG A 101 2.45 4.02 7.40
C ARG A 101 3.39 2.86 7.05
N THR A 102 2.93 1.62 7.13
CA THR A 102 3.75 0.44 6.82
C THR A 102 4.21 0.44 5.36
N ILE A 103 3.34 0.81 4.42
CA ILE A 103 3.73 0.91 2.99
C ILE A 103 4.65 2.10 2.70
N GLN A 104 4.64 3.16 3.53
CA GLN A 104 5.54 4.29 3.39
C GLN A 104 6.93 3.98 3.94
N LYS A 105 7.01 3.23 5.06
CA LYS A 105 8.28 2.75 5.62
C LYS A 105 8.99 1.84 4.63
N SER A 106 8.30 0.86 4.05
CA SER A 106 8.91 -0.09 3.10
C SER A 106 9.52 0.59 1.88
N LYS A 107 8.93 1.68 1.38
CA LYS A 107 9.47 2.50 0.29
C LYS A 107 10.75 3.27 0.66
N LYS A 108 10.97 3.52 1.95
CA LYS A 108 12.16 4.22 2.47
C LYS A 108 13.32 3.26 2.79
N VAL A 109 13.02 1.98 3.06
CA VAL A 109 14.03 0.94 3.27
C VAL A 109 14.55 0.45 1.91
N VAL A 110 15.40 1.26 1.29
CA VAL A 110 16.31 0.78 0.24
C VAL A 110 17.53 0.19 0.96
N PRO A 111 17.91 -1.08 0.72
CA PRO A 111 19.08 -1.63 1.40
C PRO A 111 20.34 -0.99 0.83
N LEU A 112 21.09 -0.28 1.68
CA LEU A 112 22.53 -0.12 1.49
C LEU A 112 23.21 -1.44 1.87
N ARG A 113 23.46 -2.32 0.90
CA ARG A 113 24.44 -3.42 1.04
C ARG A 113 25.18 -3.54 -0.29
N ALA A 114 26.42 -3.07 -0.41
CA ALA A 114 27.67 -3.66 0.10
C ALA A 114 28.13 -4.84 -0.75
N ASN A 115 28.88 -4.56 -1.82
CA ASN A 115 29.75 -5.53 -2.46
C ASN A 115 31.10 -5.51 -1.75
N GLY A 116 31.53 -6.67 -1.26
CA GLY A 116 32.91 -6.88 -0.86
C GLY A 116 33.81 -6.94 -2.10
N ASN A 117 34.71 -5.98 -2.23
CA ASN A 117 36.16 -6.18 -2.30
C ASN A 117 36.88 -4.91 -2.75
N SER A 118 37.96 -4.61 -2.01
CA SER A 118 39.18 -3.88 -2.39
C SER A 118 39.09 -2.43 -2.92
N THR A 119 39.58 -1.53 -2.05
CA THR A 119 40.44 -0.36 -2.31
C THR A 119 40.00 0.72 -3.31
N GLY A 120 39.72 1.92 -2.76
CA GLY A 120 39.90 3.20 -3.44
C GLY A 120 38.69 3.70 -4.24
N GLY A 121 37.97 4.69 -3.73
CA GLY A 121 36.96 5.42 -4.48
C GLY A 121 36.10 6.31 -3.58
N GLU A 122 36.16 7.61 -3.82
CA GLU A 122 35.47 8.67 -3.09
C GLU A 122 33.93 8.48 -3.03
N THR A 123 33.31 9.05 -1.99
CA THR A 123 31.87 8.94 -1.73
C THR A 123 30.99 9.61 -2.81
N ILE A 124 29.97 8.89 -3.32
CA ILE A 124 28.92 9.46 -4.19
C ILE A 124 27.79 10.08 -3.34
N PRO A 125 27.34 11.33 -3.59
CA PRO A 125 26.43 12.06 -2.71
C PRO A 125 24.95 11.72 -2.99
N VAL A 126 24.37 10.80 -2.22
CA VAL A 126 22.93 10.44 -2.28
C VAL A 126 22.02 11.53 -1.67
N LEU A 127 22.59 12.46 -0.90
CA LEU A 127 21.86 13.51 -0.19
C LEU A 127 21.20 14.55 -1.12
N ASN A 128 21.72 14.73 -2.35
CA ASN A 128 21.30 15.84 -3.23
C ASN A 128 19.97 15.59 -3.98
N LYS A 129 19.58 14.33 -4.21
CA LYS A 129 18.38 14.02 -5.02
C LYS A 129 17.07 14.23 -4.26
N GLN A 130 17.04 13.92 -2.96
CA GLN A 130 15.85 14.14 -2.13
C GLN A 130 15.61 15.62 -1.83
N ILE A 131 16.68 16.42 -1.66
CA ILE A 131 16.57 17.88 -1.49
C ILE A 131 15.99 18.50 -2.77
N LYS A 132 16.45 18.05 -3.94
CA LYS A 132 15.95 18.56 -5.22
C LYS A 132 14.47 18.26 -5.44
N ILE A 133 14.00 17.05 -5.10
CA ILE A 133 12.58 16.67 -5.20
C ILE A 133 11.72 17.52 -4.24
N LYS A 134 12.14 17.68 -2.99
CA LYS A 134 11.43 18.52 -2.01
C LYS A 134 11.32 19.99 -2.45
N ASN A 135 12.36 20.53 -3.08
CA ASN A 135 12.36 21.90 -3.58
C ASN A 135 11.41 22.07 -4.77
N ILE A 136 11.37 21.09 -5.69
CA ILE A 136 10.45 21.10 -6.84
C ILE A 136 8.99 21.06 -6.38
N ASP A 137 8.66 20.26 -5.36
CA ASP A 137 7.30 20.20 -4.81
C ASP A 137 6.90 21.52 -4.14
N LYS A 138 7.84 22.19 -3.46
CA LYS A 138 7.61 23.50 -2.83
C LYS A 138 7.35 24.60 -3.87
N GLU A 139 8.15 24.66 -4.93
CA GLU A 139 7.96 25.61 -6.04
C GLU A 139 6.63 25.39 -6.77
N ARG A 140 6.22 24.14 -6.99
CA ARG A 140 4.93 23.81 -7.60
C ARG A 140 3.74 24.23 -6.72
N ILE A 141 3.83 24.01 -5.41
CA ILE A 141 2.79 24.44 -4.46
C ILE A 141 2.68 25.97 -4.44
N GLU A 142 3.82 26.67 -4.45
CA GLU A 142 3.85 28.14 -4.46
C GLU A 142 3.32 28.73 -5.78
N HIS A 143 3.61 28.08 -6.90
CA HIS A 143 3.04 28.42 -8.21
C HIS A 143 1.51 28.24 -8.24
N ILE A 144 0.99 27.14 -7.68
CA ILE A 144 -0.45 26.89 -7.59
C ILE A 144 -1.14 27.93 -6.68
N ARG A 145 -0.54 28.26 -5.54
CA ARG A 145 -1.05 29.32 -4.64
C ARG A 145 -1.16 30.67 -5.35
N LYS A 146 -0.16 31.02 -6.17
CA LYS A 146 -0.15 32.25 -6.96
C LYS A 146 -1.22 32.26 -8.06
N ILE A 147 -1.45 31.13 -8.74
CA ILE A 147 -2.52 31.01 -9.74
C ILE A 147 -3.91 31.09 -9.10
N CYS A 148 -4.09 30.44 -7.95
CA CYS A 148 -5.38 30.37 -7.28
C CYS A 148 -5.70 31.56 -6.37
N GLY A 149 -4.79 32.54 -6.24
CA GLY A 149 -4.98 33.70 -5.36
C GLY A 149 -5.04 33.34 -3.87
N ILE A 150 -4.43 32.22 -3.47
CA ILE A 150 -4.45 31.73 -2.10
C ILE A 150 -3.20 32.27 -1.39
N SER A 151 -3.37 33.26 -0.51
CA SER A 151 -2.33 33.76 0.40
C SER A 151 -1.94 32.72 1.44
#